data_AF-A0A7L4P1Z3-F1
#
_entry.id   AF-A0A7L4P1Z3-F1
#
_cell.length_a   1.000
_cell.length_b   1.000
_cell.length_c   1.000
_cell.angle_alpha   90.00
_cell.angle_beta   90.00
_cell.angle_gamma   90.00
#
_symmetry.space_group_name_H-M   'P 1'
#
loop_
_entity.id
_entity.type
_entity.pdbx_description
1 polymer ?
#
loop_
_entity_poly.entity_id
_entity_poly.type
_entity_poly.pdbx_seq_one_letter_code
_entity_poly.pdbx_strand_id
1 'polypeptide(L)' 'MVSLYTTFILEESVHPVGTPFPGGFKVKYEGGKYPCPVKERQKDNPGAVCGFCIAEQDPKTI' A
#
# COMPACT_ATOMS: atom_id res chain seq x y z
N MET A 1 1.32 17.10 -1.13
CA MET A 1 0.97 16.26 -2.30
C MET A 1 2.23 15.52 -2.78
N VAL A 2 2.73 14.58 -1.98
CA VAL A 2 3.98 13.84 -2.27
C VAL A 2 3.69 12.44 -2.81
N SER A 3 2.54 11.87 -2.45
CA SER A 3 2.11 10.51 -2.81
C SER A 3 1.96 10.26 -4.31
N LEU A 4 1.56 11.26 -5.11
CA LEU A 4 1.45 11.10 -6.56
C LEU A 4 2.82 10.97 -7.23
N TYR A 5 3.81 11.76 -6.78
CA TYR A 5 5.16 11.68 -7.31
C TYR A 5 5.81 10.35 -6.95
N THR A 6 5.73 9.93 -5.69
CA THR A 6 6.30 8.64 -5.26
C THR A 6 5.64 7.47 -5.97
N THR A 7 4.32 7.48 -6.14
CA THR A 7 3.60 6.34 -6.72
C THR A 7 3.67 6.25 -8.23
N PHE A 8 3.60 7.36 -8.96
CA PHE A 8 3.60 7.33 -10.43
C PHE A 8 4.94 7.64 -11.08
N ILE A 9 5.86 8.30 -10.37
CA ILE A 9 7.20 8.64 -10.91
C ILE A 9 8.27 7.72 -10.32
N LEU A 10 8.25 7.47 -9.01
CA LEU A 10 9.22 6.60 -8.36
C LEU A 10 8.78 5.14 -8.27
N GLU A 11 7.53 4.84 -8.67
CA GLU A 11 6.94 3.50 -8.55
C GLU A 11 7.04 2.94 -7.11
N GLU A 12 6.74 3.78 -6.12
CA GLU A 12 6.73 3.44 -4.70
C GLU A 12 5.32 3.42 -4.10
N SER A 13 5.09 2.61 -3.07
CA SER A 13 3.83 2.61 -2.35
C SER A 13 3.59 3.96 -1.66
N VAL A 14 2.32 4.38 -1.58
CA VAL A 14 1.90 5.63 -0.93
C VAL A 14 2.38 5.70 0.53
N HIS A 15 2.37 4.56 1.21
CA HIS A 15 2.95 4.42 2.54
C HIS A 15 4.36 3.85 2.44
N PRO A 16 5.33 4.37 3.20
CA PRO A 16 6.66 3.78 3.28
C PRO A 16 6.64 2.33 3.77
N VAL A 17 7.63 1.55 3.36
CA VAL A 17 7.87 0.19 3.89
C VAL A 17 8.05 0.24 5.40
N GLY A 18 7.43 -0.69 6.12
CA GLY A 18 7.45 -0.73 7.58
C GLY A 18 6.36 0.09 8.26
N THR A 19 5.55 0.86 7.51
CA THR A 19 4.41 1.59 8.08
C THR A 19 3.51 0.61 8.86
N PRO A 20 3.26 0.84 10.16
CA PRO A 20 2.49 -0.06 10.99
C PRO A 20 0.98 0.06 10.69
N PHE A 21 0.31 -1.09 10.69
CA PHE A 21 -1.14 -1.23 10.59
C PHE A 21 -1.69 -1.95 11.83
N PRO A 22 -2.98 -1.78 12.15
CA PRO A 22 -3.63 -2.52 13.23
C PRO A 22 -3.41 -4.03 13.11
N GLY A 23 -3.20 -4.72 14.24
CA GLY A 23 -2.90 -6.16 14.26
C GLY A 23 -1.43 -6.53 14.07
N GLY A 24 -0.51 -5.55 14.12
CA GLY A 24 0.93 -5.79 14.00
C GLY A 24 1.41 -5.99 12.57
N PHE A 25 0.55 -5.71 11.59
CA PHE A 25 0.90 -5.78 10.18
C PHE A 25 1.68 -4.54 9.74
N LYS A 26 2.39 -4.66 8.61
CA LYS A 26 3.14 -3.55 8.03
C LYS A 26 3.25 -3.71 6.52
N VAL A 27 3.46 -2.60 5.83
CA VAL A 27 3.85 -2.62 4.41
C VAL A 27 5.22 -3.29 4.29
N LYS A 28 5.37 -4.17 3.32
CA LYS A 28 6.62 -4.88 3.02
C LYS A 28 7.12 -4.48 1.64
N TYR A 29 8.36 -4.86 1.34
CA TYR A 29 8.89 -4.83 -0.02
C TYR A 29 9.55 -6.17 -0.29
N GLU A 30 8.94 -6.98 -1.16
CA GLU A 30 9.36 -8.35 -1.43
C GLU A 30 9.22 -8.61 -2.94
N GLY A 31 10.29 -9.05 -3.58
CA GLY A 31 10.27 -9.41 -5.02
C GLY A 31 9.89 -8.26 -5.95
N GLY A 32 10.26 -7.01 -5.62
CA GLY A 32 9.91 -5.83 -6.42
C GLY A 32 8.49 -5.30 -6.21
N LYS A 33 7.73 -5.90 -5.29
CA LYS A 33 6.33 -5.53 -5.01
C LYS A 33 6.20 -4.97 -3.61
N TYR A 34 5.12 -4.21 -3.39
CA TYR A 34 4.75 -3.66 -2.09
C TYR A 34 3.49 -4.36 -1.54
N PRO A 35 3.62 -5.47 -0.79
CA PRO A 35 2.48 -6.08 -0.10
C PRO A 35 1.91 -5.14 0.97
N CYS A 36 0.63 -4.82 0.86
CA CYS A 36 -0.12 -4.01 1.81
C CYS A 36 -1.27 -4.83 2.42
N PRO A 37 -1.43 -4.81 3.75
CA PRO A 37 -2.39 -5.68 4.43
C PRO A 37 -3.86 -5.30 4.22
N VAL A 38 -4.15 -4.08 3.78
CA VAL A 38 -5.51 -3.52 3.70
C VAL A 38 -5.92 -3.08 2.30
N LYS A 39 -5.13 -3.41 1.26
CA LYS A 39 -5.34 -2.93 -0.11
C LYS A 39 -6.74 -3.29 -0.63
N GLU A 40 -7.13 -4.55 -0.60
CA GLU A 40 -8.45 -5.02 -1.08
C GLU A 40 -9.60 -4.45 -0.25
N ARG A 41 -9.39 -4.28 1.07
CA ARG A 41 -10.41 -3.74 1.98
C ARG A 41 -10.66 -2.25 1.78
N GLN A 42 -9.72 -1.52 1.18
CA GLN A 42 -9.76 -0.05 1.07
C GLN A 42 -9.71 0.46 -0.37
N LYS A 43 -9.46 -0.39 -1.38
CA LYS A 43 -9.35 0.05 -2.78
C LYS A 43 -10.62 0.73 -3.31
N ASP A 44 -11.79 0.29 -2.84
CA ASP A 44 -13.10 0.79 -3.27
C ASP A 44 -13.67 1.85 -2.30
N ASN A 45 -12.94 2.18 -1.23
CA ASN A 45 -13.35 3.25 -0.31
C ASN A 45 -13.04 4.61 -0.97
N PRO A 46 -14.05 5.44 -1.31
CA PRO A 46 -13.83 6.71 -1.99
C PRO A 46 -13.04 7.73 -1.16
N GLY A 47 -12.99 7.54 0.17
CA GLY A 47 -12.16 8.35 1.07
C GLY A 47 -10.70 7.88 1.18
N ALA A 48 -10.35 6.74 0.59
CA ALA A 48 -9.02 6.17 0.67
C ALA A 48 -8.21 6.41 -0.61
N VAL A 49 -6.95 6.79 -0.44
CA VAL A 49 -5.98 6.87 -1.54
C VAL A 49 -5.53 5.49 -2.05
N CYS A 50 -5.98 4.41 -1.41
CA CYS A 50 -5.60 3.03 -1.72
C CYS A 50 -5.91 2.64 -3.16
N GLY A 51 -6.99 3.16 -3.77
CA GLY A 51 -7.31 2.92 -5.19
C GLY A 51 -6.20 3.37 -6.15
N PHE A 52 -5.43 4.39 -5.77
CA PHE A 52 -4.33 4.94 -6.58
C PHE A 52 -2.95 4.38 -6.19
N CYS A 53 -2.84 3.64 -5.09
CA CYS A 53 -1.57 3.09 -4.63
C CYS A 53 -1.16 1.88 -5.49
N ILE A 54 0.12 1.76 -5.85
CA ILE A 54 0.65 0.59 -6.58
C ILE A 54 0.79 -0.67 -5.70
N ALA A 55 0.61 -0.56 -4.39
CA ALA A 55 0.72 -1.69 -3.49
C ALA A 55 -0.31 -2.77 -3.82
N GLU A 56 0.13 -4.03 -3.75
CA GLU A 56 -0.70 -5.22 -3.94
C GLU A 56 -1.20 -5.74 -2.59
N GLN A 57 -2.26 -6.54 -2.60
CA GLN A 57 -2.73 -7.19 -1.38
C GLN A 57 -1.70 -8.17 -0.83
N ASP A 58 -1.36 -8.07 0.45
CA ASP A 58 -0.56 -9.09 1.11
C ASP A 58 -1.41 -10.39 1.25
N PRO A 59 -1.01 -11.52 0.63
CA PRO A 59 -1.79 -12.76 0.68
C PRO A 59 -1.93 -13.34 2.10
N LYS A 60 -1.11 -12.90 3.06
CA LYS A 60 -1.18 -13.35 4.47
C LYS A 60 -2.31 -12.66 5.25
N THR A 61 -2.91 -11.62 4.70
CA THR A 61 -3.96 -10.83 5.33
C THR A 61 -5.06 -10.60 4.31
N ILE A 62 -6.29 -11.03 4.57
CA ILE A 62 -7.46 -10.77 3.70
C ILE A 62 -8.55 -10.14 4.57
#